data_AF-A0A4Y9RJJ7-F1
#
_entry.id   AF-A0A4Y9RJJ7-F1
#
_cell.length_a   1.000
_cell.length_b   1.000
_cell.length_c   1.000
_cell.angle_alpha   90.00
_cell.angle_beta   90.00
_cell.angle_gamma   90.00
#
_symmetry.space_group_name_H-M   'P 1'
#
loop_
_entity.id
_entity.type
_entity.pdbx_description
1 polymer ?
#
loop_
_entity_poly.entity_id
_entity_poly.type
_entity_poly.pdbx_seq_one_letter_code
_entity_poly.pdbx_strand_id
1 'polypeptide(L)'
;MKDFAQANISEIEAGKMAQDKTKNDQVKTFAQKMVDDHTTALKQVQDLAQQKGVTLPTEPDTKHKAAMKMMGALDGDKFDAAYMKQGGLNDHKSTHKLLTQMQNKAKDPDLKAMAAKVQPAVDQHLQMAQSIEKDRSTGNMSGSSGGSAGTSGKSASGSGTSSTKSTSGTSGSSNSGSGK
;
A
#
# COMPACT_ATOMS: atom_id res chain seq x y z
N MET A 1 18.81 -17.30 -0.18
CA MET A 1 19.10 -16.49 1.04
C MET A 1 19.52 -15.07 0.68
N LYS A 2 20.59 -14.86 -0.11
CA LYS A 2 21.00 -13.50 -0.52
C LYS A 2 19.87 -12.72 -1.21
N ASP A 3 19.17 -13.33 -2.15
CA ASP A 3 18.04 -12.68 -2.85
C ASP A 3 16.89 -12.29 -1.91
N PHE A 4 16.58 -13.14 -0.92
CA PHE A 4 15.59 -12.83 0.12
C PHE A 4 16.03 -11.64 0.98
N ALA A 5 17.29 -11.61 1.39
CA ALA A 5 17.83 -10.47 2.13
C ALA A 5 17.79 -9.19 1.28
N GLN A 6 18.17 -9.29 0.00
CA GLN A 6 18.16 -8.17 -0.94
C GLN A 6 16.77 -7.58 -1.12
N ALA A 7 15.76 -8.44 -1.29
CA ALA A 7 14.37 -8.02 -1.41
C ALA A 7 13.89 -7.34 -0.12
N ASN A 8 14.07 -7.96 1.05
CA ASN A 8 13.63 -7.38 2.31
C ASN A 8 14.30 -6.02 2.60
N ILE A 9 15.61 -5.91 2.41
CA ILE A 9 16.33 -4.65 2.62
C ILE A 9 15.79 -3.55 1.70
N SER A 10 15.51 -3.88 0.44
CA SER A 10 15.01 -2.91 -0.53
C SER A 10 13.58 -2.47 -0.22
N GLU A 11 12.71 -3.40 0.19
CA GLU A 11 11.32 -3.11 0.59
C GLU A 11 11.25 -2.29 1.89
N ILE A 12 12.15 -2.53 2.85
CA ILE A 12 12.25 -1.72 4.07
C ILE A 12 12.62 -0.27 3.73
N GLU A 13 13.63 -0.06 2.89
CA GLU A 13 14.05 1.29 2.51
C GLU A 13 13.01 2.01 1.66
N ALA A 14 12.33 1.31 0.74
CA ALA A 14 11.21 1.85 -0.02
C ALA A 14 10.01 2.20 0.88
N GLY A 15 9.71 1.35 1.87
CA GLY A 15 8.66 1.60 2.86
C GLY A 15 8.94 2.85 3.69
N LYS A 16 10.15 3.00 4.24
CA LYS A 16 10.55 4.21 4.97
C LYS A 16 10.40 5.48 4.11
N MET A 17 10.88 5.44 2.86
CA MET A 17 10.70 6.55 1.92
C MET A 17 9.22 6.89 1.73
N ALA A 18 8.35 5.88 1.62
CA ALA A 18 6.92 6.09 1.48
C ALA A 18 6.29 6.71 2.72
N GLN A 19 6.68 6.30 3.93
CA GLN A 19 6.21 6.91 5.17
C GLN A 19 6.52 8.40 5.28
N ASP A 20 7.69 8.81 4.75
CA ASP A 20 8.15 10.19 4.76
C ASP A 20 7.48 11.05 3.68
N LYS A 21 7.28 10.48 2.49
CA LYS A 21 6.82 11.25 1.31
C LYS A 21 5.30 11.28 1.15
N THR A 22 4.60 10.22 1.55
CA THR A 22 3.15 10.16 1.35
C THR A 22 2.40 11.03 2.36
N LYS A 23 1.31 11.65 1.90
CA LYS A 23 0.30 12.30 2.74
C LYS A 23 -0.98 11.47 2.84
N ASN A 24 -1.00 10.30 2.19
CA ASN A 24 -2.16 9.43 2.14
C ASN A 24 -2.11 8.42 3.29
N ASP A 25 -3.11 8.41 4.16
CA ASP A 25 -3.13 7.57 5.36
C ASP A 25 -3.16 6.06 5.03
N GLN A 26 -3.82 5.66 3.95
CA GLN A 26 -3.86 4.26 3.51
C GLN A 26 -2.48 3.82 3.00
N VAL A 27 -1.81 4.66 2.20
CA VAL A 27 -0.44 4.39 1.72
C VAL A 27 0.55 4.40 2.88
N LYS A 28 0.39 5.30 3.85
CA LYS A 28 1.24 5.37 5.05
C LYS A 28 1.10 4.14 5.93
N THR A 29 -0.12 3.65 6.12
CA THR A 29 -0.41 2.42 6.85
C THR A 29 0.18 1.21 6.14
N PHE A 30 0.01 1.13 4.82
CA PHE A 30 0.63 0.09 4.00
C PHE A 30 2.16 0.11 4.13
N ALA A 31 2.79 1.28 3.99
CA ALA A 31 4.23 1.45 4.12
C ALA A 31 4.78 1.06 5.50
N GLN A 32 4.07 1.39 6.58
CA GLN A 32 4.45 0.94 7.93
C GLN A 32 4.43 -0.59 8.03
N LYS A 33 3.36 -1.24 7.56
CA LYS A 33 3.25 -2.70 7.60
C LYS A 33 4.35 -3.37 6.77
N MET A 34 4.66 -2.80 5.61
CA MET A 34 5.79 -3.22 4.78
C MET A 34 7.11 -3.18 5.56
N VAL A 35 7.41 -2.07 6.25
CA VAL A 35 8.64 -1.97 7.05
C VAL A 35 8.67 -3.02 8.16
N ASP A 36 7.58 -3.21 8.90
CA ASP A 36 7.53 -4.11 10.06
C ASP A 36 7.70 -5.58 9.66
N ASP A 37 6.93 -6.02 8.67
CA ASP A 37 6.92 -7.42 8.23
C ASP A 37 8.21 -7.78 7.50
N HIS A 38 8.73 -6.90 6.65
CA HIS A 38 10.00 -7.14 5.98
C HIS A 38 11.21 -7.07 6.93
N THR A 39 11.16 -6.23 7.97
CA THR A 39 12.19 -6.23 9.03
C THR A 39 12.19 -7.56 9.78
N THR A 40 11.01 -8.06 10.13
CA THR A 40 10.86 -9.37 10.78
C THR A 40 11.37 -10.50 9.88
N ALA A 41 11.03 -10.49 8.60
CA ALA A 41 11.49 -11.47 7.63
C ALA A 41 13.01 -11.41 7.40
N LEU A 42 13.59 -10.20 7.31
CA LEU A 42 15.04 -10.01 7.18
C LEU A 42 15.78 -10.63 8.35
N LYS A 43 15.30 -10.42 9.59
CA LYS A 43 15.90 -11.03 10.78
C LYS A 43 15.93 -12.56 10.69
N GLN A 44 14.83 -13.18 10.24
CA GLN A 44 14.76 -14.64 10.09
C GLN A 44 15.75 -15.16 9.03
N VAL A 45 15.92 -14.43 7.93
CA VAL A 45 16.91 -14.76 6.89
C VAL A 45 18.33 -14.61 7.42
N GLN A 46 18.60 -13.57 8.22
CA GLN A 46 19.89 -13.34 8.88
C GLN A 46 20.23 -14.46 9.86
N ASP A 47 19.29 -14.85 10.72
CA ASP A 47 19.47 -15.94 11.69
C ASP A 47 19.84 -17.26 10.97
N LEU A 48 19.12 -17.60 9.88
CA LEU A 48 19.41 -18.80 9.08
C LEU A 48 20.77 -18.70 8.35
N ALA A 49 21.08 -17.53 7.80
CA ALA A 49 22.34 -17.32 7.10
C ALA A 49 23.54 -17.44 8.04
N GLN A 50 23.43 -16.96 9.28
CA GLN A 50 24.45 -17.15 10.32
C GLN A 50 24.67 -18.63 10.61
N GLN A 51 23.60 -19.41 10.79
CA GLN A 51 23.70 -20.87 11.01
C GLN A 51 24.39 -21.61 9.85
N LYS A 52 24.21 -21.11 8.62
CA LYS A 52 24.77 -21.72 7.40
C LYS A 52 26.09 -21.09 6.95
N GLY A 53 26.65 -20.13 7.70
CA GLY A 53 27.90 -19.44 7.34
C GLY A 53 27.82 -18.62 6.05
N VAL A 54 26.64 -18.09 5.72
CA VAL A 54 26.40 -17.31 4.49
C VAL A 54 26.41 -15.82 4.79
N THR A 55 27.29 -15.07 4.13
CA THR A 55 27.27 -13.60 4.18
C THR A 55 26.11 -13.05 3.35
N LEU A 56 25.30 -12.17 3.96
CA LEU A 56 24.18 -11.49 3.32
C LEU A 56 24.55 -10.06 2.89
N PRO A 57 23.84 -9.47 1.91
CA PRO A 57 23.92 -8.04 1.65
C PRO A 57 23.44 -7.25 2.88
N THR A 58 23.93 -6.02 3.03
CA THR A 58 23.56 -5.09 4.11
C THR A 58 22.86 -3.84 3.58
N GLU A 59 22.76 -3.69 2.27
CA GLU A 59 22.16 -2.54 1.61
C GLU A 59 21.44 -2.93 0.31
N PRO A 60 20.54 -2.07 -0.21
CA PRO A 60 19.94 -2.27 -1.51
C PRO A 60 21.01 -2.33 -2.62
N ASP A 61 20.84 -3.22 -3.59
CA ASP A 61 21.74 -3.31 -4.74
C ASP A 61 21.55 -2.10 -5.68
N THR A 62 22.43 -1.98 -6.67
CA THR A 62 22.41 -0.85 -7.63
C THR A 62 21.07 -0.70 -8.35
N LYS A 63 20.39 -1.80 -8.68
CA LYS A 63 19.11 -1.77 -9.39
C LYS A 63 18.02 -1.20 -8.48
N HIS A 64 17.94 -1.67 -7.23
CA HIS A 64 16.97 -1.19 -6.26
C HIS A 64 17.26 0.27 -5.87
N LYS A 65 18.53 0.64 -5.67
CA LYS A 65 18.94 2.05 -5.45
C LYS A 65 18.50 2.96 -6.60
N ALA A 66 18.68 2.53 -7.86
CA ALA A 66 18.25 3.30 -9.02
C ALA A 66 16.72 3.46 -9.09
N ALA A 67 15.97 2.38 -8.85
CA ALA A 67 14.52 2.41 -8.81
C ALA A 67 14.00 3.35 -7.70
N MET A 68 14.56 3.27 -6.50
CA MET A 68 14.24 4.16 -5.39
C MET A 68 14.58 5.62 -5.70
N LYS A 69 15.71 5.89 -6.36
CA LYS A 69 16.06 7.26 -6.78
C LYS A 69 15.03 7.83 -7.76
N MET A 70 14.60 7.04 -8.75
CA MET A 70 13.58 7.47 -9.71
C MET A 70 12.23 7.71 -9.02
N MET A 71 11.85 6.82 -8.11
CA MET A 71 10.60 6.94 -7.34
C MET A 71 10.64 8.13 -6.39
N GLY A 72 11.74 8.34 -5.68
CA GLY A 72 11.92 9.44 -4.73
C GLY A 72 11.92 10.84 -5.35
N ALA A 73 12.13 10.94 -6.66
CA ALA A 73 12.00 12.17 -7.44
C ALA A 73 10.55 12.55 -7.78
N LEU A 74 9.59 11.68 -7.45
CA LEU A 74 8.15 11.94 -7.59
C LEU A 74 7.59 12.47 -6.27
N ASP A 75 6.45 13.16 -6.34
CA ASP A 75 5.75 13.70 -5.18
C ASP A 75 4.24 13.51 -5.30
N GLY A 76 3.55 13.57 -4.14
CA GLY A 76 2.10 13.46 -4.04
C GLY A 76 1.55 12.18 -4.70
N ASP A 77 0.44 12.30 -5.42
CA ASP A 77 -0.22 11.14 -6.04
C ASP A 77 0.67 10.40 -7.05
N LYS A 78 1.62 11.07 -7.72
CA LYS A 78 2.56 10.40 -8.63
C LYS A 78 3.50 9.46 -7.86
N PHE A 79 3.95 9.89 -6.68
CA PHE A 79 4.76 9.06 -5.81
C PHE A 79 3.94 7.86 -5.31
N ASP A 80 2.75 8.12 -4.77
CA ASP A 80 1.86 7.07 -4.25
C ASP A 80 1.55 6.03 -5.34
N ALA A 81 1.24 6.48 -6.56
CA ALA A 81 1.01 5.61 -7.71
C ALA A 81 2.22 4.73 -8.03
N ALA A 82 3.42 5.31 -8.06
CA ALA A 82 4.62 4.58 -8.40
C ALA A 82 4.97 3.55 -7.32
N TYR A 83 4.85 3.92 -6.05
CA TYR A 83 5.11 3.05 -4.91
C TYR A 83 4.14 1.87 -4.86
N MET A 84 2.83 2.13 -4.95
CA MET A 84 1.81 1.09 -4.90
C MET A 84 1.85 0.16 -6.12
N LYS A 85 2.11 0.70 -7.32
CA LYS A 85 2.21 -0.12 -8.54
C LYS A 85 3.45 -1.00 -8.55
N GLN A 86 4.61 -0.44 -8.21
CA GLN A 86 5.87 -1.17 -8.27
C GLN A 86 6.02 -2.11 -7.08
N GLY A 87 6.18 -1.56 -5.88
CA GLY A 87 6.37 -2.33 -4.66
C GLY A 87 5.11 -3.11 -4.31
N GLY A 88 3.97 -2.43 -4.15
CA GLY A 88 2.74 -3.06 -3.66
C GLY A 88 2.15 -4.14 -4.57
N LEU A 89 2.12 -3.93 -5.90
CA LEU A 89 1.51 -4.88 -6.84
C LEU A 89 2.52 -5.75 -7.58
N ASN A 90 3.45 -5.15 -8.34
CA ASN A 90 4.29 -5.91 -9.26
C ASN A 90 5.27 -6.82 -8.52
N ASP A 91 5.95 -6.27 -7.51
CA ASP A 91 6.97 -7.00 -6.76
C ASP A 91 6.34 -8.06 -5.87
N HIS A 92 5.18 -7.78 -5.25
CA HIS A 92 4.45 -8.78 -4.46
C HIS A 92 3.82 -9.89 -5.31
N LYS A 93 3.27 -9.60 -6.49
CA LYS A 93 2.79 -10.65 -7.42
C LYS A 93 3.93 -11.57 -7.86
N SER A 94 5.08 -10.98 -8.18
CA SER A 94 6.28 -11.72 -8.58
C SER A 94 6.80 -12.59 -7.42
N THR A 95 6.84 -12.04 -6.22
CA THR A 95 7.27 -12.73 -5.00
C THR A 95 6.31 -13.85 -4.63
N HIS A 96 5.00 -13.62 -4.66
CA HIS A 96 4.00 -14.67 -4.45
C HIS A 96 4.24 -15.85 -5.40
N LYS A 97 4.44 -15.59 -6.70
CA LYS A 97 4.69 -16.66 -7.67
C LYS A 97 5.98 -17.42 -7.34
N LEU A 98 7.05 -16.71 -6.96
CA LEU A 98 8.31 -17.32 -6.58
C LEU A 98 8.18 -18.19 -5.32
N LEU A 99 7.49 -17.71 -4.29
CA LEU A 99 7.26 -18.44 -3.04
C LEU A 99 6.48 -19.72 -3.29
N THR A 100 5.39 -19.64 -4.07
CA THR A 100 4.64 -20.82 -4.51
C THR A 100 5.53 -21.81 -5.27
N GLN A 101 6.42 -21.33 -6.14
CA GLN A 101 7.37 -22.21 -6.85
C GLN A 101 8.38 -22.85 -5.89
N MET A 102 8.89 -22.10 -4.91
CA MET A 102 9.85 -22.61 -3.93
C MET A 102 9.23 -23.67 -3.03
N GLN A 103 8.03 -23.46 -2.52
CA GLN A 103 7.32 -24.46 -1.72
C GLN A 103 7.17 -25.79 -2.47
N ASN A 104 6.91 -25.72 -3.78
CA ASN A 104 6.69 -26.92 -4.60
C ASN A 104 8.00 -27.56 -5.08
N LYS A 105 9.02 -26.77 -5.43
CA LYS A 105 10.19 -27.25 -6.19
C LYS A 105 11.52 -27.20 -5.44
N ALA A 106 11.65 -26.44 -4.36
CA ALA A 106 12.93 -26.31 -3.66
C ALA A 106 13.34 -27.66 -3.03
N LYS A 107 14.62 -28.02 -3.16
CA LYS A 107 15.17 -29.25 -2.56
C LYS A 107 15.56 -29.05 -1.09
N ASP A 108 16.00 -27.84 -0.74
CA ASP A 108 16.36 -27.47 0.63
C ASP A 108 15.07 -27.33 1.48
N PRO A 109 14.88 -28.16 2.52
CA PRO A 109 13.72 -28.09 3.40
C PRO A 109 13.60 -26.76 4.14
N ASP A 110 14.72 -26.10 4.46
CA ASP A 110 14.71 -24.81 5.15
C ASP A 110 14.19 -23.69 4.24
N LEU A 111 14.54 -23.75 2.94
CA LEU A 111 14.02 -22.81 1.95
C LEU A 111 12.54 -23.03 1.68
N LYS A 112 12.06 -24.29 1.70
CA LYS A 112 10.62 -24.59 1.63
C LYS A 112 9.87 -24.03 2.83
N ALA A 113 10.38 -24.26 4.03
CA ALA A 113 9.79 -23.78 5.27
C ALA A 113 9.76 -22.25 5.32
N MET A 114 10.85 -21.59 4.92
CA MET A 114 10.92 -20.13 4.80
C MET A 114 9.87 -19.60 3.82
N ALA A 115 9.75 -20.21 2.65
CA ALA A 115 8.75 -19.78 1.67
C ALA A 115 7.32 -19.90 2.21
N ALA A 116 7.01 -21.00 2.90
CA ALA A 116 5.71 -21.20 3.54
C ALA A 116 5.43 -20.22 4.68
N LYS A 117 6.46 -19.82 5.44
CA LYS A 117 6.33 -18.87 6.53
C LYS A 117 6.07 -17.44 6.06
N VAL A 118 6.62 -17.06 4.91
CA VAL A 118 6.53 -15.68 4.37
C VAL A 118 5.30 -15.47 3.50
N GLN A 119 4.79 -16.53 2.85
CA GLN A 119 3.64 -16.45 1.93
C GLN A 119 2.43 -15.68 2.50
N PRO A 120 1.96 -15.91 3.75
CA PRO A 120 0.78 -15.21 4.26
C PRO A 120 0.94 -13.68 4.33
N ALA A 121 2.14 -13.18 4.65
CA ALA A 121 2.40 -11.75 4.69
C ALA A 121 2.33 -11.15 3.27
N VAL A 122 2.92 -11.83 2.29
CA VAL A 122 2.88 -11.41 0.87
C VAL A 122 1.45 -11.39 0.34
N ASP A 123 0.63 -12.37 0.69
CA ASP A 123 -0.78 -12.43 0.31
C ASP A 123 -1.56 -11.23 0.88
N GLN A 124 -1.35 -10.94 2.17
CA GLN A 124 -1.95 -9.78 2.83
C GLN A 124 -1.52 -8.46 2.19
N HIS A 125 -0.22 -8.28 1.93
CA HIS A 125 0.28 -7.07 1.29
C HIS A 125 -0.31 -6.88 -0.10
N LEU A 126 -0.37 -7.95 -0.90
CA LEU A 126 -0.95 -7.90 -2.24
C LEU A 126 -2.44 -7.52 -2.19
N GLN A 127 -3.21 -8.06 -1.25
CA GLN A 127 -4.61 -7.70 -1.05
C GLN A 127 -4.77 -6.24 -0.65
N MET A 128 -3.97 -5.75 0.30
CA MET A 128 -3.98 -4.33 0.69
C MET A 128 -3.66 -3.41 -0.48
N ALA A 129 -2.61 -3.73 -1.25
CA ALA A 129 -2.20 -2.95 -2.40
C ALA A 129 -3.28 -2.91 -3.49
N GLN A 130 -3.97 -4.03 -3.74
CA GLN A 130 -5.10 -4.09 -4.67
C GLN A 130 -6.27 -3.21 -4.22
N SER A 131 -6.61 -3.24 -2.94
CA SER A 131 -7.67 -2.39 -2.38
C SER A 131 -7.32 -0.91 -2.49
N ILE A 132 -6.09 -0.53 -2.11
CA ILE A 132 -5.61 0.85 -2.21
C ILE A 132 -5.66 1.34 -3.67
N GLU A 133 -5.15 0.56 -4.63
CA GLU A 133 -5.18 0.94 -6.05
C GLU A 133 -6.61 1.07 -6.59
N LYS A 134 -7.54 0.23 -6.13
CA LYS A 134 -8.95 0.36 -6.48
C LYS A 134 -9.56 1.65 -5.94
N ASP A 135 -9.25 2.01 -4.70
CA ASP A 135 -9.75 3.25 -4.08
C ASP A 135 -9.15 4.49 -4.77
N ARG A 136 -7.87 4.43 -5.17
CA ARG A 136 -7.20 5.48 -5.98
C ARG A 136 -7.87 5.68 -7.34
N SER A 137 -8.23 4.59 -8.00
CA SER A 137 -8.86 4.61 -9.33
C SER A 137 -10.31 5.11 -9.31
N THR A 138 -11.04 4.83 -8.24
CA THR A 138 -12.46 5.22 -8.11
C THR A 138 -12.67 6.61 -7.49
N GLY A 139 -11.59 7.31 -7.11
CA GLY A 139 -11.68 8.65 -6.50
C GLY A 139 -12.25 8.63 -5.07
N ASN A 140 -12.39 7.45 -4.46
CA ASN A 140 -12.93 7.26 -3.11
C ASN A 140 -11.89 7.43 -1.99
N MET A 141 -10.69 7.91 -2.34
CA MET A 141 -9.61 8.25 -1.42
C MET A 141 -9.99 9.47 -0.57
N SER A 142 -10.74 9.25 0.51
CA SER A 142 -11.03 10.25 1.53
C SER A 142 -9.78 10.49 2.39
N GLY A 143 -8.85 11.29 1.89
CA GLY A 143 -7.65 11.68 2.62
C GLY A 143 -6.87 12.76 1.90
N SER A 144 -7.09 14.02 2.31
CA SER A 144 -6.24 15.18 1.98
C SER A 144 -6.33 15.73 0.55
N SER A 145 -7.47 16.36 0.25
CA SER A 145 -7.48 17.51 -0.65
C SER A 145 -6.73 18.67 0.01
N GLY A 146 -5.45 18.83 -0.33
CA GLY A 146 -4.64 20.02 -0.05
C GLY A 146 -4.08 20.57 -1.36
N GLY A 147 -4.65 21.69 -1.83
CA GLY A 147 -4.52 22.31 -3.18
C GLY A 147 -3.12 22.80 -3.60
N SER A 148 -2.92 23.58 -4.68
CA SER A 148 -3.80 24.43 -5.51
C SER A 148 -3.05 24.95 -6.77
N ALA A 149 -3.81 25.59 -7.69
CA ALA A 149 -3.47 26.55 -8.77
C ALA A 149 -3.21 25.97 -10.18
N GLY A 150 -3.89 26.39 -11.26
CA GLY A 150 -4.95 27.37 -11.54
C GLY A 150 -5.48 27.11 -12.97
N THR A 151 -6.70 27.50 -13.35
CA THR A 151 -6.91 28.64 -14.25
C THR A 151 -8.31 29.24 -14.09
N SER A 152 -8.33 30.57 -14.19
CA SER A 152 -9.47 31.48 -14.27
C SER A 152 -10.35 31.27 -15.51
N GLY A 153 -11.67 31.25 -15.32
CA GLY A 153 -12.66 31.37 -16.39
C GLY A 153 -13.95 31.98 -15.87
N LYS A 154 -14.19 33.25 -16.19
CA LYS A 154 -15.37 34.05 -15.84
C LYS A 154 -16.30 34.14 -17.06
N SER A 155 -17.59 33.82 -16.90
CA SER A 155 -18.72 34.65 -17.36
C SER A 155 -20.08 33.92 -17.32
N ALA A 156 -21.06 34.62 -16.72
CA ALA A 156 -22.48 34.82 -17.11
C ALA A 156 -23.37 33.58 -17.30
N SER A 157 -24.70 33.60 -17.14
CA SER A 157 -25.76 34.50 -16.65
C SER A 157 -27.02 33.67 -16.90
N GLY A 158 -27.98 33.61 -15.97
CA GLY A 158 -29.20 32.81 -16.18
C GLY A 158 -30.21 32.98 -15.06
N SER A 159 -30.94 34.10 -15.11
CA SER A 159 -32.10 34.40 -14.28
C SER A 159 -33.25 33.43 -14.58
N GLY A 160 -33.89 32.91 -13.52
CA GLY A 160 -35.09 32.09 -13.62
C GLY A 160 -35.85 32.10 -12.31
N THR A 161 -36.68 33.12 -12.12
CA THR A 161 -37.64 33.25 -11.01
C THR A 161 -38.97 32.61 -11.43
N SER A 162 -39.50 31.67 -10.65
CA SER A 162 -40.95 31.58 -10.44
C SER A 162 -41.28 30.81 -9.16
N SER A 163 -42.26 31.36 -8.47
CA SER A 163 -42.73 31.06 -7.13
C SER A 163 -44.09 30.37 -7.19
N THR A 164 -44.34 29.37 -6.34
CA THR A 164 -45.69 29.09 -5.81
C THR A 164 -45.60 28.61 -4.35
N LYS A 165 -46.65 28.97 -3.60
CA LYS A 165 -46.82 29.03 -2.15
C LYS A 165 -47.87 27.98 -1.72
N SER A 166 -47.87 27.64 -0.42
CA SER A 166 -48.98 27.05 0.39
C SER A 166 -49.14 25.52 0.27
N THR A 167 -49.43 24.71 1.31
CA THR A 167 -50.03 24.93 2.65
C THR A 167 -49.87 23.68 3.55
N SER A 168 -49.78 23.92 4.86
CA SER A 168 -50.23 23.16 6.04
C SER A 168 -50.71 21.69 5.95
N GLY A 169 -50.26 20.86 6.90
CA GLY A 169 -50.92 19.63 7.34
C GLY A 169 -50.29 19.04 8.61
N THR A 170 -51.05 19.02 9.70
CA THR A 170 -50.70 18.65 11.09
C THR A 170 -51.03 17.17 11.41
N SER A 171 -50.49 16.68 12.54
CA SER A 171 -50.83 15.47 13.34
C SER A 171 -50.00 14.25 12.99
N GLY A 172 -49.23 13.66 13.92
CA GLY A 172 -49.63 12.98 15.16
C GLY A 172 -49.28 11.49 14.94
N SER A 173 -48.87 10.64 15.87
CA SER A 173 -48.73 10.64 17.31
C SER A 173 -47.77 9.49 17.66
N SER A 174 -47.19 9.56 18.85
CA SER A 174 -46.41 8.56 19.57
C SER A 174 -46.92 7.12 19.54
N ASN A 175 -46.03 6.13 19.65
CA ASN A 175 -46.10 5.22 20.81
C ASN A 175 -44.77 4.52 21.13
N SER A 176 -44.51 4.48 22.44
CA SER A 176 -43.47 3.76 23.17
C SER A 176 -43.81 2.27 23.26
N GLY A 177 -42.80 1.42 23.46
CA GLY A 177 -43.01 0.00 23.76
C GLY A 177 -41.75 -0.74 24.19
N SER A 178 -41.29 -0.47 25.41
CA SER A 178 -40.34 -1.31 26.16
C SER A 178 -40.95 -2.69 26.45
N GLY A 179 -40.14 -3.75 26.40
CA GLY A 179 -40.58 -5.07 26.83
C GLY A 179 -39.44 -6.08 26.92
N LYS A 180 -38.87 -6.15 28.13
CA LYS A 180 -38.21 -7.28 28.83
C LYS A 180 -37.30 -8.25 28.07
#